data_AF-A0A2D7G8S5-F1
#
_entry.id   AF-A0A2D7G8S5-F1
#
_cell.length_a   1.000
_cell.length_b   1.000
_cell.length_c   1.000
_cell.angle_alpha   90.00
_cell.angle_beta   90.00
_cell.angle_gamma   90.00
#
_symmetry.space_group_name_H-M   'P 1'
#
loop_
_entity.id
_entity.type
_entity.pdbx_description
1 polymer ?
#
loop_
_entity_poly.entity_id
_entity_poly.type
_entity_poly.pdbx_seq_one_letter_code
_entity_poly.pdbx_strand_id
1 'polypeptide(L)' 'MKAINDLKQGDLVNFHSRAWVFESANKDYKNPGIILKVNLCSLRSEYSTPRITAEVLWSDGKITTEHHGYLELANVKSL' A
#
# COMPACT_ATOMS: atom_id res chain seq x y z
N MET A 1 5.39 3.68 16.71
CA MET A 1 5.12 3.34 15.30
C MET A 1 4.85 1.85 15.24
N LYS A 2 3.66 1.42 14.83
CA LYS A 2 3.37 -0.01 14.60
C LYS A 2 4.14 -0.47 13.36
N ALA A 3 4.78 -1.63 13.45
CA ALA A 3 5.54 -2.20 12.34
C ALA A 3 4.62 -2.59 11.18
N ILE A 4 5.17 -2.49 9.98
CA ILE A 4 4.56 -2.60 8.64
C ILE A 4 4.05 -4.02 8.29
N ASN A 5 4.20 -4.99 9.21
CA ASN A 5 3.74 -6.37 9.07
C ASN A 5 2.22 -6.55 9.25
N ASP A 6 1.48 -5.47 9.54
CA ASP A 6 0.05 -5.53 9.89
C ASP A 6 -0.90 -5.28 8.69
N LEU A 7 -0.42 -4.90 7.50
CA LEU A 7 -1.30 -4.69 6.34
C LEU A 7 -2.00 -5.99 5.95
N LYS A 8 -3.33 -5.95 5.85
CA LYS A 8 -4.16 -7.10 5.47
C LYS A 8 -5.30 -6.70 4.56
N GLN A 9 -5.92 -7.71 3.93
CA GLN A 9 -7.15 -7.52 3.17
C GLN A 9 -8.22 -6.84 4.04
N GLY A 10 -8.87 -5.84 3.46
CA GLY A 10 -9.91 -5.03 4.10
C GLY A 10 -9.40 -3.77 4.80
N ASP A 11 -8.09 -3.62 5.00
CA ASP A 11 -7.56 -2.37 5.56
C ASP A 11 -7.74 -1.21 4.58
N LEU A 12 -8.09 -0.04 5.10
CA LEU A 12 -8.08 1.21 4.36
C LEU A 12 -6.67 1.82 4.43
N VAL A 13 -6.16 2.22 3.28
CA VAL A 13 -4.81 2.77 3.10
C VAL A 13 -4.80 4.01 2.24
N ASN A 14 -3.80 4.85 2.46
CA ASN A 14 -3.45 5.95 1.54
C ASN A 14 -2.16 5.60 0.81
N PHE A 15 -2.06 6.02 -0.45
CA PHE A 15 -0.77 6.11 -1.12
C PHE A 15 0.07 7.22 -0.49
N HIS A 16 1.30 6.87 -0.09
CA HIS A 16 2.28 7.77 0.51
C HIS A 16 3.69 7.39 0.04
N SER A 17 4.36 8.30 -0.67
CA SER A 17 5.78 8.16 -1.00
C SER A 17 6.57 9.41 -0.60
N ARG A 18 7.76 9.20 -0.02
CA ARG A 18 8.71 10.29 0.31
C ARG A 18 9.66 10.63 -0.83
N ALA A 19 9.66 9.83 -1.90
CA ALA A 19 10.54 10.07 -3.05
C ALA A 19 9.96 11.20 -3.90
N TRP A 20 10.77 12.24 -4.15
CA TRP A 20 10.39 13.46 -4.87
C TRP A 20 9.76 13.20 -6.25
N VAL A 21 10.20 12.14 -6.94
CA VAL A 21 9.68 11.75 -8.25
C VAL A 21 8.20 11.30 -8.22
N PHE A 22 7.68 10.94 -7.03
CA PHE A 22 6.29 10.52 -6.83
C PHE A 22 5.43 11.62 -6.20
N GLU A 23 5.88 12.89 -6.18
CA GLU A 23 5.09 13.98 -5.60
C GLU A 23 3.76 14.20 -6.33
N SER A 24 3.74 14.04 -7.66
CA SER A 24 2.49 14.07 -8.45
C SER A 24 1.57 12.92 -8.07
N ALA A 25 2.12 11.69 -7.98
CA ALA A 25 1.35 10.52 -7.57
C ALA A 25 0.66 10.71 -6.21
N ASN A 26 1.35 11.27 -5.20
CA ASN A 26 0.73 11.59 -3.91
C ASN A 26 -0.51 12.50 -4.02
N LYS A 27 -0.60 13.34 -5.06
CA LYS A 27 -1.75 14.24 -5.32
C LYS A 27 -2.82 13.57 -6.19
N ASP A 28 -2.41 12.67 -7.08
CA ASP A 28 -3.28 12.08 -8.08
C ASP A 28 -4.06 10.87 -7.56
N TYR A 29 -3.49 10.11 -6.63
CA TYR A 29 -4.16 8.96 -6.02
C TYR A 29 -5.43 9.38 -5.28
N LYS A 30 -6.53 8.70 -5.60
CA LYS A 30 -7.84 8.93 -4.98
C LYS A 30 -7.95 8.13 -3.68
N ASN A 31 -7.18 8.58 -2.70
CA ASN A 31 -7.17 8.07 -1.34
C ASN A 31 -8.55 8.26 -0.65
N PRO A 32 -8.96 7.36 0.27
CA PRO A 32 -8.31 6.10 0.60
C PRO A 32 -8.61 5.00 -0.44
N GLY A 33 -7.79 3.95 -0.43
CA GLY A 33 -8.08 2.68 -1.09
C GLY A 33 -8.26 1.55 -0.07
N ILE A 34 -8.90 0.46 -0.49
CA ILE A 34 -9.05 -0.76 0.31
C ILE A 34 -8.14 -1.87 -0.23
N ILE A 35 -7.40 -2.54 0.66
CA ILE A 35 -6.59 -3.69 0.26
C ILE A 35 -7.50 -4.86 -0.11
N LEU A 36 -7.39 -5.34 -1.34
CA LEU A 36 -8.07 -6.53 -1.83
C LEU A 36 -7.26 -7.79 -1.52
N LYS A 37 -5.94 -7.73 -1.64
CA LYS A 37 -5.04 -8.87 -1.47
C LYS A 37 -3.63 -8.40 -1.13
N VAL A 38 -2.94 -9.16 -0.27
CA VAL A 38 -1.50 -8.98 -0.01
C VAL A 38 -0.75 -10.14 -0.65
N ASN A 39 0.28 -9.83 -1.43
CA ASN A 39 1.13 -10.80 -2.10
C ASN A 39 2.53 -10.78 -1.47
N LEU A 40 2.98 -11.97 -1.04
CA LEU A 40 4.33 -12.21 -0.57
C LEU A 40 5.14 -12.84 -1.70
N CYS A 41 5.96 -12.04 -2.38
CA CYS A 41 6.90 -12.57 -3.36
C CYS A 41 8.19 -12.98 -2.65
N SER A 42 8.31 -14.28 -2.36
CA SER A 42 9.58 -14.92 -2.01
C SER A 42 10.48 -14.87 -3.23
N LEU A 43 11.42 -13.93 -3.27
CA LEU A 43 12.43 -13.93 -4.33
C LEU A 43 13.31 -15.17 -4.13
N ARG A 44 13.61 -15.89 -5.23
CA ARG A 44 14.34 -17.17 -5.23
C ARG A 44 15.81 -17.07 -4.77
N SER A 45 16.27 -15.89 -4.38
CA SER A 45 17.65 -15.64 -3.94
C SER A 45 17.69 -15.45 -2.43
N GLU A 46 18.55 -16.21 -1.78
CA GLU A 46 18.90 -16.14 -0.36
C GLU A 46 19.45 -14.77 0.08
N TYR A 47 19.73 -13.87 -0.87
CA TYR A 47 20.22 -12.51 -0.63
C TYR A 47 19.18 -11.41 -0.87
N SER A 48 17.95 -11.77 -1.25
CA SER A 48 16.91 -10.79 -1.57
C SER A 48 15.81 -10.75 -0.52
N THR A 49 15.55 -9.55 0.03
CA THR A 49 14.42 -9.33 0.93
C THR A 49 13.10 -9.64 0.21
N PRO A 50 12.17 -10.38 0.83
CA PRO A 50 10.88 -10.68 0.22
C PRO A 50 10.16 -9.39 -0.15
N ARG A 51 9.62 -9.33 -1.37
CA ARG A 51 8.86 -8.17 -1.84
C ARG A 51 7.40 -8.36 -1.40
N ILE A 52 6.93 -7.47 -0.54
CA ILE A 52 5.52 -7.41 -0.13
C ILE A 52 4.83 -6.36 -0.98
N THR A 53 3.80 -6.78 -1.72
CA THR A 53 2.92 -5.88 -2.48
C THR A 53 1.47 -6.10 -2.08
N ALA A 54 0.63 -5.10 -2.34
CA ALA A 54 -0.81 -5.17 -2.10
C ALA A 54 -1.57 -4.76 -3.36
N GLU A 55 -2.62 -5.50 -3.70
CA GLU A 55 -3.64 -5.07 -4.65
C GLU A 55 -4.62 -4.16 -3.93
N VAL A 56 -4.81 -2.93 -4.41
CA VAL A 56 -5.63 -1.91 -3.77
C VAL A 56 -6.69 -1.42 -4.74
N LEU A 57 -7.95 -1.40 -4.28
CA LEU A 57 -9.06 -0.73 -4.94
C LEU A 57 -9.20 0.69 -4.40
N TRP A 58 -9.00 1.68 -5.26
CA TRP A 58 -9.10 3.10 -4.90
C TRP A 58 -10.53 3.61 -4.98
N SER A 59 -10.79 4.76 -4.38
CA SER A 59 -12.14 5.37 -4.36
C SER A 59 -12.67 5.76 -5.75
N ASP A 60 -11.80 5.89 -6.76
CA ASP A 60 -12.18 6.09 -8.17
C ASP A 60 -12.47 4.79 -8.93
N GLY A 61 -12.44 3.65 -8.25
CA GLY A 61 -12.70 2.33 -8.83
C GLY A 61 -11.50 1.70 -9.55
N LYS A 62 -10.34 2.35 -9.60
CA LYS A 62 -9.13 1.74 -10.17
C LYS A 62 -8.53 0.71 -9.20
N ILE A 63 -7.96 -0.36 -9.76
CA ILE A 63 -7.18 -1.34 -9.02
C ILE A 63 -5.70 -1.19 -9.42
N THR A 64 -4.82 -1.06 -8.44
CA THR A 64 -3.36 -1.04 -8.67
C THR A 64 -2.65 -2.03 -7.74
N THR A 65 -1.39 -2.35 -8.07
CA THR A 65 -0.51 -3.17 -7.22
C THR A 65 0.59 -2.28 -6.68
N GLU A 66 0.57 -2.03 -5.37
CA GLU A 66 1.53 -1.14 -4.72
C GLU A 66 2.54 -1.90 -3.88
N HIS A 67 3.77 -1.38 -3.82
CA HIS A 67 4.73 -1.84 -2.84
C HIS A 67 4.26 -1.40 -1.45
N HIS A 68 4.36 -2.28 -0.46
CA HIS A 68 3.88 -2.00 0.91
C HIS A 68 4.46 -0.70 1.49
N GLY A 69 5.69 -0.34 1.12
CA GLY A 69 6.36 0.88 1.58
C GLY A 69 5.77 2.18 1.02
N TYR A 70 4.85 2.10 0.05
CA TYR A 70 4.09 3.23 -0.47
C TYR A 70 2.69 3.34 0.14
N LEU A 71 2.36 2.50 1.13
CA LEU A 71 1.04 2.47 1.75
C LEU A 71 1.15 2.82 3.23
N GLU A 72 0.24 3.65 3.70
CA GLU A 72 0.02 3.90 5.12
C GLU A 72 -1.44 3.62 5.48
N LEU A 73 -1.69 3.13 6.69
CA LEU A 73 -3.06 2.92 7.16
C LEU A 73 -3.81 4.26 7.23
N ALA A 74 -4.98 4.30 6.62
CA ALA A 74 -5.85 5.46 6.75
C ALA A 74 -6.36 5.54 8.19
N ASN A 75 -6.20 6.70 8.83
CA ASN A 75 -6.76 6.94 10.16
C ASN A 75 -8.29 7.03 10.04
N VAL A 76 -8.97 5.90 10.20
CA VAL A 76 -10.42 5.90 10.44
C VAL A 76 -10.61 6.26 11.90
N LYS A 77 -10.93 7.53 12.19
CA LYS A 77 -11.44 7.89 13.51
C LYS A 77 -12.73 7.10 13.71
N SER A 78 -12.76 6.28 14.76
CA SER A 78 -13.98 5.61 15.20
C SER A 78 -15.05 6.68 15.45
N LEU A 79 -16.18 6.54 14.76
CA LEU A 79 -17.37 7.37 14.97
C LEU A 79 -17.97 7.11 16.36
#